data_AF-A0A2T2NFD7-F1
#
_entry.id   AF-A0A2T2NFD7-F1
#
_cell.length_a   1.000
_cell.length_b   1.000
_cell.length_c   1.000
_cell.angle_alpha   90.00
_cell.angle_beta   90.00
_cell.angle_gamma   90.00
#
_symmetry.space_group_name_H-M   'P 1'
#
loop_
_entity.id
_entity.type
_entity.pdbx_description
1 polymer ?
#
loop_
_entity_poly.entity_id
_entity_poly.type
_entity_poly.pdbx_seq_one_letter_code
_entity_poly.pdbx_strand_id
1 'polypeptide(L)'
;MLFLVTSALLLFQGALSAPVASVAAATVGKIRGVREPIYHLYLQANPKNASIPVLGPESNADEFTIGPTIQSKKTSQYLNIQTASTSYKPLAWGATGDTTAWGLEGDTIITVQGSSYGRQLNFLVCASSDNGYYDLYLQTGSDTPSGRTCSNYQTIHLPCLC
;
A
#
# COMPACT_ATOMS: atom_id res chain seq x y z
N MET A 1 35.36 74.57 -7.52
CA MET A 1 35.70 73.13 -7.62
C MET A 1 34.43 72.34 -7.32
N LEU A 2 33.87 71.75 -8.37
CA LEU A 2 32.65 70.95 -8.36
C LEU A 2 33.04 69.51 -7.98
N PHE A 3 32.52 68.99 -6.86
CA PHE A 3 32.65 67.57 -6.52
C PHE A 3 31.30 66.88 -6.70
N LEU A 4 31.32 65.86 -7.56
CA LEU A 4 30.24 65.00 -8.02
C LEU A 4 30.23 63.69 -7.21
N VAL A 5 29.03 63.10 -7.05
CA VAL A 5 28.74 61.63 -7.16
C VAL A 5 29.12 60.77 -5.93
N THR A 6 28.30 59.86 -5.36
CA THR A 6 27.03 59.19 -5.74
C THR A 6 26.38 58.53 -4.52
N SER A 7 25.05 58.51 -4.48
CA SER A 7 24.26 57.67 -3.56
C SER A 7 24.28 56.20 -4.01
N ALA A 8 24.70 55.29 -3.13
CA ALA A 8 24.64 53.85 -3.35
C ALA A 8 23.27 53.32 -2.87
N LEU A 9 22.39 52.93 -3.79
CA LEU A 9 21.19 52.14 -3.50
C LEU A 9 21.60 50.67 -3.38
N LEU A 10 21.49 50.10 -2.17
CA LEU A 10 21.60 48.66 -1.93
C LEU A 10 20.20 48.03 -2.06
N LEU A 11 19.98 47.28 -3.14
CA LEU A 11 18.80 46.44 -3.31
C LEU A 11 19.03 45.10 -2.59
N PHE A 12 18.32 44.86 -1.49
CA PHE A 12 18.21 43.54 -0.85
C PHE A 12 17.29 42.65 -1.69
N GLN A 13 17.85 41.65 -2.36
CA GLN A 13 17.07 40.56 -2.98
C GLN A 13 16.87 39.45 -1.94
N GLY A 14 15.68 39.39 -1.33
CA GLY A 14 15.25 38.26 -0.53
C GLY A 14 14.88 37.08 -1.44
N ALA A 15 15.75 36.07 -1.52
CA ALA A 15 15.44 34.83 -2.19
C ALA A 15 14.48 34.00 -1.31
N LEU A 16 13.22 33.89 -1.74
CA LEU A 16 12.25 32.95 -1.16
C LEU A 16 12.64 31.52 -1.58
N SER A 17 13.24 30.75 -0.68
CA SER A 17 13.40 29.30 -0.86
C SER A 17 12.05 28.62 -0.69
N ALA A 18 11.41 28.22 -1.80
CA ALA A 18 10.25 27.33 -1.75
C ALA A 18 10.71 25.95 -1.25
N PRO A 19 9.96 25.29 -0.34
CA PRO A 19 10.28 23.94 0.08
C PRO A 19 10.10 23.00 -1.12
N VAL A 20 11.19 22.33 -1.52
CA VAL A 20 11.12 21.23 -2.48
C VAL A 20 10.52 20.04 -1.74
N ALA A 21 9.30 19.63 -2.10
CA ALA A 21 8.70 18.43 -1.55
C ALA A 21 9.58 17.22 -1.90
N SER A 22 10.25 16.65 -0.91
CA SER A 22 10.95 15.38 -1.05
C SER A 22 9.90 14.28 -1.19
N VAL A 23 9.73 13.77 -2.40
CA VAL A 23 8.93 12.56 -2.63
C VAL A 23 9.82 11.38 -2.23
N ALA A 24 9.47 10.69 -1.15
CA ALA A 24 10.17 9.47 -0.75
C ALA A 24 10.18 8.47 -1.92
N ALA A 25 11.33 7.86 -2.20
CA ALA A 25 11.45 6.85 -3.24
C ALA A 25 10.51 5.68 -2.95
N ALA A 26 9.78 5.23 -3.97
CA ALA A 26 8.88 4.09 -3.82
C ALA A 26 9.69 2.82 -3.55
N THR A 27 9.25 2.03 -2.57
CA THR A 27 9.84 0.74 -2.25
C THR A 27 9.38 -0.29 -3.28
N VAL A 28 10.25 -1.21 -3.69
CA VAL A 28 9.89 -2.26 -4.63
C VAL A 28 10.11 -3.63 -3.99
N GLY A 29 9.12 -4.51 -4.10
CA GLY A 29 9.25 -5.88 -3.58
C GLY A 29 8.00 -6.71 -3.75
N LYS A 30 8.12 -8.01 -3.48
CA LYS A 30 6.95 -8.87 -3.29
C LYS A 30 6.26 -8.52 -1.97
N ILE A 31 5.02 -8.93 -1.78
CA ILE A 31 4.29 -8.81 -0.50
C ILE A 31 3.84 -10.21 -0.09
N ARG A 32 4.05 -10.61 1.17
CA ARG A 32 3.80 -11.96 1.67
C ARG A 32 3.18 -12.02 3.06
N GLY A 33 2.49 -13.12 3.34
CA GLY A 33 2.11 -13.50 4.69
C GLY A 33 3.29 -14.03 5.51
N VAL A 34 3.28 -13.73 6.81
CA VAL A 34 4.34 -14.10 7.75
C VAL A 34 3.88 -15.03 8.87
N ARG A 35 2.60 -15.40 8.88
CA ARG A 35 2.02 -16.32 9.86
C ARG A 35 0.99 -17.22 9.21
N GLU A 36 0.80 -18.41 9.79
CA GLU A 36 -0.29 -19.31 9.40
C GLU A 36 -1.66 -18.58 9.48
N PRO A 37 -2.57 -18.86 8.52
CA PRO A 37 -2.50 -19.91 7.51
C PRO A 37 -1.87 -19.48 6.16
N ILE A 38 -1.27 -18.29 6.10
CA ILE A 38 -0.77 -17.65 4.87
C ILE A 38 0.76 -17.55 4.84
N TYR A 39 1.46 -18.33 5.66
CA TYR A 39 2.91 -18.26 5.77
C TYR A 39 3.57 -18.61 4.42
N HIS A 40 4.44 -17.71 3.92
CA HIS A 40 5.04 -17.79 2.57
C HIS A 40 4.02 -17.85 1.40
N LEU A 41 2.80 -17.36 1.61
CA LEU A 41 1.91 -17.03 0.50
C LEU A 41 2.09 -15.56 0.13
N TYR A 42 2.04 -15.28 -1.17
CA TYR A 42 2.40 -14.00 -1.77
C TYR A 42 1.21 -13.36 -2.47
N LEU A 43 1.12 -12.03 -2.35
CA LEU A 43 0.10 -11.22 -2.99
C LEU A 43 0.22 -11.31 -4.51
N GLN A 44 -0.91 -11.62 -5.15
CA GLN A 44 -1.03 -11.83 -6.58
C GLN A 44 -2.49 -11.66 -7.01
N ALA A 45 -2.72 -11.68 -8.32
CA ALA A 45 -4.06 -11.80 -8.88
C ALA A 45 -4.57 -13.24 -8.77
N ASN A 46 -5.86 -13.42 -8.51
CA ASN A 46 -6.48 -14.74 -8.51
C ASN A 46 -6.42 -15.34 -9.93
N PRO A 47 -6.02 -16.62 -10.09
CA PRO A 47 -5.82 -17.24 -11.41
C PRO A 47 -7.12 -17.42 -12.22
N LYS A 48 -8.28 -17.45 -11.56
CA LYS A 48 -9.60 -17.53 -12.21
C LYS A 48 -10.25 -16.17 -12.42
N ASN A 49 -9.93 -15.18 -11.58
CA ASN A 49 -10.43 -13.83 -11.71
C ASN A 49 -9.36 -12.79 -11.36
N ALA A 50 -8.73 -12.22 -12.38
CA ALA A 50 -7.61 -11.31 -12.21
C ALA A 50 -7.96 -9.97 -11.53
N SER A 51 -9.24 -9.65 -11.32
CA SER A 51 -9.65 -8.47 -10.55
C SER A 51 -9.59 -8.68 -9.04
N ILE A 52 -9.43 -9.92 -8.57
CA ILE A 52 -9.43 -10.27 -7.15
C ILE A 52 -7.98 -10.47 -6.67
N PRO A 53 -7.51 -9.71 -5.67
CA PRO A 53 -6.25 -9.98 -4.99
C PRO A 53 -6.37 -11.17 -4.04
N VAL A 54 -5.38 -12.05 -4.08
CA VAL A 54 -5.27 -13.22 -3.19
C VAL A 54 -3.83 -13.39 -2.72
N LEU A 55 -3.65 -14.14 -1.64
CA LEU A 55 -2.37 -14.72 -1.25
C LEU A 55 -2.29 -16.14 -1.79
N GLY A 56 -1.21 -16.47 -2.51
CA GLY A 56 -1.00 -17.78 -3.14
C GLY A 56 0.48 -18.15 -3.28
N PRO A 57 0.83 -19.15 -4.10
CA PRO A 57 2.20 -19.66 -4.20
C PRO A 57 3.18 -18.62 -4.76
N GLU A 58 4.45 -18.71 -4.34
CA GLU A 58 5.51 -17.77 -4.76
C GLU A 58 5.77 -17.76 -6.26
N SER A 59 5.60 -18.89 -6.94
CA SER A 59 5.84 -19.02 -8.38
C SER A 59 5.03 -18.04 -9.23
N ASN A 60 3.90 -17.57 -8.69
CA ASN A 60 2.99 -16.63 -9.33
C ASN A 60 3.01 -15.25 -8.68
N ALA A 61 3.84 -15.05 -7.65
CA ALA A 61 3.97 -13.79 -6.92
C ALA A 61 4.23 -12.64 -7.89
N ASP A 62 3.68 -11.49 -7.52
CA ASP A 62 3.96 -10.24 -8.22
C ASP A 62 4.97 -9.41 -7.44
N GLU A 63 5.66 -8.52 -8.16
CA GLU A 63 6.43 -7.45 -7.55
C GLU A 63 5.60 -6.17 -7.59
N PHE A 64 5.71 -5.37 -6.54
CA PHE A 64 4.95 -4.15 -6.40
C PHE A 64 5.86 -2.94 -6.24
N THR A 65 5.47 -1.83 -6.84
CA THR A 65 5.93 -0.50 -6.46
C THR A 65 5.02 0.00 -5.35
N ILE A 66 5.59 0.32 -4.20
CA ILE A 66 4.89 0.61 -2.95
C ILE A 66 5.24 2.03 -2.48
N GLY A 67 4.19 2.83 -2.29
CA GLY A 67 4.22 4.16 -1.70
C GLY A 67 2.82 4.47 -1.17
N PRO A 68 2.26 5.67 -1.44
CA PRO A 68 0.86 5.96 -1.14
C PRO A 68 -0.10 5.00 -1.87
N THR A 69 0.30 4.49 -3.02
CA THR A 69 -0.38 3.42 -3.76
C THR A 69 0.47 2.15 -3.76
N ILE A 70 -0.15 1.00 -4.05
CA ILE A 70 0.55 -0.26 -4.32
C ILE A 70 0.21 -0.66 -5.75
N GLN A 71 1.20 -0.62 -6.64
CA GLN A 71 1.04 -0.93 -8.06
C GLN A 71 1.80 -2.20 -8.43
N SER A 72 1.10 -3.14 -9.07
CA SER A 72 1.67 -4.34 -9.67
C SER A 72 2.64 -3.97 -10.80
N LYS A 73 3.86 -4.50 -10.77
CA LYS A 73 4.83 -4.34 -11.87
C LYS A 73 4.53 -5.27 -13.05
N LYS A 74 3.82 -6.38 -12.82
CA LYS A 74 3.41 -7.31 -13.88
C LYS A 74 2.23 -6.80 -14.71
N THR A 75 1.24 -6.18 -14.05
CA THR A 75 -0.05 -5.80 -14.68
C THR A 75 -0.30 -4.31 -14.73
N SER A 76 0.52 -3.50 -14.05
CA SER A 76 0.32 -2.06 -13.86
C SER A 76 -0.96 -1.68 -13.10
N GLN A 77 -1.71 -2.66 -12.59
CA GLN A 77 -2.91 -2.44 -11.79
C GLN A 77 -2.56 -2.05 -10.35
N TYR A 78 -3.47 -1.33 -9.71
CA TYR A 78 -3.34 -0.84 -8.34
C TYR A 78 -4.21 -1.66 -7.40
N LEU A 79 -3.67 -1.93 -6.20
CA LEU A 79 -4.43 -2.53 -5.12
C LEU A 79 -5.30 -1.45 -4.48
N ASN A 80 -6.62 -1.54 -4.64
CA ASN A 80 -7.57 -0.58 -4.09
C ASN A 80 -8.37 -1.17 -2.93
N ILE A 81 -8.70 -0.32 -1.96
CA ILE A 81 -9.59 -0.65 -0.85
C ILE A 81 -11.01 -0.26 -1.24
N GLN A 82 -11.92 -1.23 -1.29
CA GLN A 82 -13.31 -1.01 -1.64
C GLN A 82 -14.13 -0.60 -0.43
N THR A 83 -15.16 0.22 -0.67
CA THR A 83 -16.10 0.65 0.36
C THR A 83 -17.01 -0.52 0.75
N ALA A 84 -17.12 -0.78 2.06
CA ALA A 84 -18.05 -1.75 2.63
C ALA A 84 -18.50 -1.27 4.02
N SER A 85 -19.73 -1.63 4.42
CA SER A 85 -20.25 -1.35 5.77
C SER A 85 -19.62 -2.23 6.84
N THR A 86 -19.20 -3.44 6.47
CA THR A 86 -18.49 -4.38 7.36
C THR A 86 -17.10 -3.91 7.70
N SER A 87 -16.55 -4.38 8.81
CA SER A 87 -15.20 -4.04 9.23
C SER A 87 -14.09 -4.81 8.49
N TYR A 88 -14.43 -5.77 7.62
CA TYR A 88 -13.53 -6.28 6.57
C TYR A 88 -13.80 -5.53 5.26
N LYS A 89 -12.79 -4.83 4.73
CA LYS A 89 -12.90 -4.08 3.46
C LYS A 89 -12.36 -4.94 2.32
N PRO A 90 -13.16 -5.21 1.27
CA PRO A 90 -12.68 -5.92 0.10
C PRO A 90 -11.53 -5.16 -0.55
N LEU A 91 -10.57 -5.91 -1.08
CA LEU A 91 -9.52 -5.38 -1.92
C LEU A 91 -9.82 -5.75 -3.37
N ALA A 92 -9.43 -4.91 -4.32
CA ALA A 92 -9.60 -5.18 -5.74
C ALA A 92 -8.42 -4.63 -6.55
N TRP A 93 -8.12 -5.27 -7.67
CA TRP A 93 -7.21 -4.71 -8.68
C TRP A 93 -7.97 -3.73 -9.57
N GLY A 94 -7.44 -2.51 -9.69
CA GLY A 94 -8.00 -1.47 -10.55
C GLY A 94 -6.96 -0.86 -11.49
N ALA A 95 -7.41 -0.29 -12.61
CA ALA A 95 -6.53 0.41 -13.55
C ALA A 95 -5.97 1.73 -12.98
N THR A 96 -6.65 2.29 -11.98
CA THR A 96 -6.31 3.55 -11.29
C THR A 96 -6.04 3.28 -9.81
N GLY A 97 -5.14 4.05 -9.21
CA GLY A 97 -4.91 4.04 -7.76
C GLY A 97 -5.95 4.89 -7.04
N ASP A 98 -7.15 4.32 -6.86
CA ASP A 98 -8.30 5.02 -6.26
C ASP A 98 -8.10 5.28 -4.76
N THR A 99 -7.17 4.54 -4.14
CA THR A 99 -6.74 4.78 -2.76
C THR A 99 -5.28 5.19 -2.70
N THR A 100 -5.00 6.19 -1.86
CA THR A 100 -3.64 6.61 -1.47
C THR A 100 -3.34 6.28 -0.01
N ALA A 101 -4.12 5.37 0.58
CA ALA A 101 -4.05 5.05 2.00
C ALA A 101 -2.85 4.18 2.37
N TRP A 102 -2.17 3.54 1.40
CA TRP A 102 -1.12 2.58 1.67
C TRP A 102 0.15 3.24 2.18
N GLY A 103 0.94 2.46 2.90
CA GLY A 103 2.28 2.82 3.35
C GLY A 103 3.01 1.63 3.95
N LEU A 104 4.20 1.92 4.46
CA LEU A 104 5.05 0.97 5.15
C LEU A 104 5.31 1.45 6.58
N GLU A 105 5.29 0.52 7.51
CA GLU A 105 5.91 0.67 8.83
C GLU A 105 6.97 -0.41 8.98
N GLY A 106 8.24 -0.02 8.82
CA GLY A 106 9.30 -1.01 8.59
C GLY A 106 9.04 -1.75 7.27
N ASP A 107 8.88 -3.07 7.34
CA ASP A 107 8.53 -3.94 6.21
C ASP A 107 7.02 -4.27 6.13
N THR A 108 6.24 -3.82 7.10
CA THR A 108 4.82 -4.17 7.22
C THR A 108 3.98 -3.25 6.35
N ILE A 109 3.09 -3.83 5.55
CA ILE A 109 2.10 -3.06 4.78
C ILE A 109 1.01 -2.57 5.72
N ILE A 110 0.77 -1.26 5.68
CA ILE A 110 -0.26 -0.62 6.51
C ILE A 110 -1.13 0.33 5.67
N THR A 111 -2.29 0.70 6.21
CA THR A 111 -2.86 2.01 5.90
C THR A 111 -2.24 3.06 6.83
N VAL A 112 -1.96 4.25 6.30
CA VAL A 112 -1.33 5.33 7.07
C VAL A 112 -2.32 6.05 7.97
N GLN A 113 -1.84 6.63 9.07
CA GLN A 113 -2.66 7.27 10.10
C GLN A 113 -3.58 8.39 9.58
N GLY A 114 -3.14 9.12 8.54
CA GLY A 114 -3.94 10.19 7.91
C GLY A 114 -5.01 9.71 6.93
N SER A 115 -5.12 8.39 6.68
CA SER A 115 -6.15 7.86 5.78
C SER A 115 -7.53 7.82 6.45
N SER A 116 -8.59 7.73 5.65
CA SER A 116 -9.97 7.53 6.14
C SER A 116 -10.18 6.21 6.90
N TYR A 117 -9.23 5.28 6.78
CA TYR A 117 -9.23 4.01 7.51
C TYR A 117 -8.41 4.07 8.81
N GLY A 118 -7.73 5.19 9.08
CA GLY A 118 -6.74 5.30 10.15
C GLY A 118 -5.53 4.39 9.92
N ARG A 119 -4.71 4.20 10.96
CA ARG A 119 -3.58 3.27 10.90
C ARG A 119 -4.06 1.84 11.11
N GLN A 120 -4.04 1.04 10.05
CA GLN A 120 -4.37 -0.39 10.11
C GLN A 120 -3.18 -1.21 9.61
N LEU A 121 -2.81 -2.24 10.36
CA LEU A 121 -1.82 -3.25 9.95
C LEU A 121 -2.42 -4.65 9.84
N ASN A 122 -3.70 -4.77 10.23
CA ASN A 122 -4.40 -6.03 10.31
C ASN A 122 -5.14 -6.31 9.01
N PHE A 123 -5.06 -7.56 8.60
CA PHE A 123 -5.81 -8.12 7.49
C PHE A 123 -6.62 -9.31 7.99
N LEU A 124 -7.79 -9.47 7.39
CA LEU A 124 -8.58 -10.68 7.49
C LEU A 124 -8.24 -11.51 6.25
N VAL A 125 -7.91 -12.79 6.47
CA VAL A 125 -7.70 -13.74 5.37
C VAL A 125 -8.71 -14.87 5.48
N CYS A 126 -9.29 -15.28 4.36
CA CYS A 126 -10.26 -16.36 4.31
C CYS A 126 -9.81 -17.42 3.31
N ALA A 127 -9.97 -18.70 3.64
CA ALA A 127 -9.72 -19.77 2.67
C ALA A 127 -10.55 -19.51 1.40
N SER A 128 -9.87 -19.43 0.26
CA SER A 128 -10.53 -19.17 -1.03
C SER A 128 -11.29 -20.40 -1.51
N SER A 129 -12.16 -20.22 -2.49
CA SER A 129 -12.74 -21.36 -3.23
C SER A 129 -11.67 -22.11 -4.04
N ASP A 130 -10.54 -21.46 -4.31
CA ASP A 130 -9.39 -22.04 -4.98
C ASP A 130 -8.41 -22.61 -3.96
N ASN A 131 -8.18 -23.92 -4.02
CA ASN A 131 -7.32 -24.61 -3.08
C ASN A 131 -5.89 -24.03 -3.07
N GLY A 132 -5.34 -23.79 -1.89
CA GLY A 132 -4.02 -23.17 -1.72
C GLY A 132 -3.98 -21.64 -1.85
N TYR A 133 -5.14 -20.98 -2.00
CA TYR A 133 -5.26 -19.53 -2.04
C TYR A 133 -6.09 -19.00 -0.86
N TYR A 134 -5.78 -17.77 -0.47
CA TYR A 134 -6.54 -17.04 0.55
C TYR A 134 -6.98 -15.69 0.01
N ASP A 135 -8.26 -15.39 0.18
CA ASP A 135 -8.80 -14.06 -0.09
C ASP A 135 -8.32 -13.11 1.00
N LEU A 136 -7.98 -11.88 0.61
CA LEU A 136 -7.38 -10.88 1.48
C LEU A 136 -8.29 -9.66 1.61
N TYR A 137 -8.53 -9.23 2.85
CA TYR A 137 -9.34 -8.06 3.17
C TYR A 137 -8.57 -7.15 4.12
N LEU A 138 -8.68 -5.84 3.96
CA LEU A 138 -8.21 -4.91 5.00
C LEU A 138 -9.14 -5.02 6.21
N GLN A 139 -8.58 -5.19 7.41
CA GLN A 139 -9.35 -5.34 8.62
C GLN A 139 -9.34 -4.05 9.45
N THR A 140 -10.53 -3.54 9.72
CA THR A 140 -10.80 -2.30 10.49
C THR A 140 -11.56 -2.57 11.81
N GLY A 141 -11.84 -3.84 12.10
CA GLY A 141 -12.65 -4.33 13.22
C GLY A 141 -12.68 -5.87 13.20
N SER A 142 -13.69 -6.52 13.77
CA SER A 142 -13.69 -7.98 13.99
C SER A 142 -14.72 -8.77 13.17
N ASP A 143 -15.42 -8.16 12.22
CA ASP A 143 -16.40 -8.87 11.39
C ASP A 143 -15.70 -9.89 10.49
N THR A 144 -16.37 -11.00 10.21
CA THR A 144 -15.92 -12.02 9.26
C THR A 144 -17.07 -12.44 8.35
N PRO A 145 -16.82 -12.74 7.07
CA PRO A 145 -17.84 -13.29 6.18
C PRO A 145 -18.48 -14.57 6.75
N SER A 146 -19.81 -14.63 6.72
CA SER A 146 -20.55 -15.80 7.22
C SER A 146 -20.26 -17.05 6.37
N GLY A 147 -20.14 -18.21 7.02
CA GLY A 147 -19.91 -19.49 6.34
C GLY A 147 -18.51 -19.68 5.76
N ARG A 148 -17.55 -18.78 6.07
CA ARG A 148 -16.16 -18.89 5.62
C ARG A 148 -15.22 -19.17 6.79
N THR A 149 -14.20 -19.98 6.53
CA THR A 149 -13.08 -20.16 7.45
C THR A 149 -12.08 -19.03 7.25
N CYS A 150 -11.97 -18.15 8.23
CA CYS A 150 -11.11 -16.98 8.17
C CYS A 150 -10.20 -16.87 9.40
N SER A 151 -9.10 -16.13 9.23
CA SER A 151 -8.14 -15.83 10.29
C SER A 151 -7.95 -14.32 10.40
N ASN A 152 -8.22 -13.79 11.59
CA ASN A 152 -8.11 -12.36 11.91
C ASN A 152 -6.66 -11.95 12.21
N TYR A 153 -6.42 -10.64 12.18
CA TYR A 153 -5.19 -9.99 12.66
C TYR A 153 -3.94 -10.54 11.99
N GLN A 154 -4.04 -10.89 10.71
CA GLN A 154 -2.90 -11.24 9.90
C GLN A 154 -2.16 -9.98 9.46
N THR A 155 -0.86 -10.11 9.23
CA THR A 155 -0.02 -9.04 8.71
C THR A 155 0.63 -9.52 7.41
N ILE A 156 0.85 -8.58 6.50
CA ILE A 156 1.58 -8.83 5.25
C ILE A 156 2.77 -7.89 5.17
N HIS A 157 3.88 -8.42 4.68
CA HIS A 157 5.17 -7.77 4.75
C HIS A 157 5.89 -7.85 3.41
N LEU A 158 6.84 -6.96 3.21
CA LEU A 158 7.91 -7.23 2.26
C LEU A 158 8.71 -8.45 2.75
N PRO A 159 9.17 -9.34 1.87
CA PRO A 159 10.18 -10.31 2.26
C PRO A 159 11.32 -9.55 2.92
N CYS A 160 11.65 -9.89 4.16
CA CYS A 160 12.82 -9.33 4.80
C CYS A 160 13.99 -9.55 3.85
N LEU A 161 14.73 -8.47 3.53
CA LEU A 161 16.02 -8.59 2.87
C LEU A 161 16.92 -9.33 3.86
N CYS A 162 17.10 -10.63 3.65
CA CYS A 162 18.08 -11.42 4.39
C CYS A 162 19.48 -10.83 4.21
#